data_AF-A0A9X2LU11-F1
#
_entry.id   AF-A0A9X2LU11-F1
#
_cell.length_a   1.000
_cell.length_b   1.000
_cell.length_c   1.000
_cell.angle_alpha   90.00
_cell.angle_beta   90.00
_cell.angle_gamma   90.00
#
_symmetry.space_group_name_H-M   'P 1'
#
loop_
_entity.id
_entity.type
_entity.pdbx_description
1 polymer ?
#
loop_
_entity_poly.entity_id
_entity_poly.type
_entity_poly.pdbx_seq_one_letter_code
_entity_poly.pdbx_strand_id
1 'polypeptide(L)'
;MPHMAIHGPEILIPPFDRVVEKSGAYGGLLLLLPPGEPTLFATLLSGFPAKFAGPWARIWLESNFAIARSARERRQIWMGPNERALL
;
A
#
# COMPACT_ATOMS: atom_id res chain seq x y z
N MET A 1 19.73 -9.06 26.64
CA MET A 1 18.51 -8.93 25.82
C MET A 1 18.77 -7.86 24.78
N PRO A 2 18.87 -8.16 23.47
CA PRO A 2 19.06 -7.09 22.49
C PRO A 2 17.76 -6.29 22.39
N HIS A 3 17.89 -4.97 22.46
CA HIS A 3 16.84 -4.01 22.14
C HIS A 3 16.36 -4.31 20.71
N MET A 4 15.09 -4.73 20.53
CA MET A 4 14.51 -4.76 19.18
C MET A 4 14.50 -3.32 18.70
N ALA A 5 15.43 -2.99 17.80
CA ALA A 5 15.37 -1.72 17.09
C ALA A 5 14.02 -1.66 16.39
N ILE A 6 13.22 -0.65 16.74
CA ILE A 6 12.01 -0.34 16.02
C ILE A 6 12.47 0.21 14.66
N HIS A 7 12.47 -0.64 13.65
CA HIS A 7 12.74 -0.24 12.28
C HIS A 7 11.49 0.40 11.69
N GLY A 8 11.65 1.53 11.02
CA GLY A 8 10.56 2.12 10.25
C GLY A 8 10.31 1.33 8.95
N PRO A 9 9.39 1.80 8.11
CA PRO A 9 9.01 1.11 6.88
C PRO A 9 10.14 0.99 5.85
N GLU A 10 11.24 1.74 6.01
CA GLU A 10 12.42 1.67 5.15
C GLU A 10 13.04 0.26 5.06
N ILE A 11 12.87 -0.57 6.09
CA ILE A 11 13.30 -1.98 6.04
C ILE A 11 12.56 -2.79 4.97
N LEU A 12 11.38 -2.32 4.56
CA LEU A 12 10.56 -2.97 3.54
C LEU A 12 10.95 -2.55 2.12
N ILE A 13 11.86 -1.58 1.93
CA ILE A 13 12.26 -1.12 0.59
C ILE A 13 12.83 -2.27 -0.26
N PRO A 14 13.87 -3.02 0.17
CA PRO A 14 14.41 -4.10 -0.66
C PRO A 14 13.41 -5.22 -1.03
N PRO A 15 12.58 -5.76 -0.10
CA PRO A 15 11.60 -6.76 -0.47
C PRO A 15 10.46 -6.18 -1.32
N PHE A 16 10.07 -4.92 -1.10
CA PHE A 16 9.03 -4.26 -1.89
C PHE A 16 9.44 -4.10 -3.35
N ASP A 17 10.63 -3.54 -3.62
CA ASP A 17 11.13 -3.37 -4.99
C ASP A 17 11.25 -4.72 -5.70
N ARG A 18 11.73 -5.76 -5.00
CA ARG A 18 11.81 -7.12 -5.53
C ARG A 18 10.45 -7.69 -5.91
N VAL A 19 9.41 -7.44 -5.11
CA VAL A 19 8.04 -7.91 -5.41
C VAL A 19 7.50 -7.19 -6.65
N VAL A 20 7.69 -5.87 -6.74
CA VAL A 20 7.27 -5.08 -7.91
C VAL A 20 7.96 -5.61 -9.18
N GLU A 21 9.28 -5.77 -9.15
CA GLU A 21 10.05 -6.31 -10.27
C GLU A 21 9.56 -7.70 -10.70
N LYS A 22 9.47 -8.64 -9.75
CA LYS A 22 9.07 -10.03 -10.04
C LYS A 22 7.62 -10.17 -10.50
N SER A 23 6.76 -9.21 -10.16
CA SER A 23 5.37 -9.22 -10.60
C SER A 23 5.19 -8.82 -12.07
N GLY A 24 6.21 -8.23 -12.70
CA GLY A 24 6.08 -7.62 -14.02
C GLY A 24 5.19 -6.38 -14.03
N ALA A 25 4.85 -5.82 -12.87
CA ALA A 25 4.08 -4.60 -12.77
C ALA A 25 4.91 -3.39 -13.22
N TYR A 26 4.23 -2.39 -13.79
CA TYR A 26 4.84 -1.10 -14.11
C TYR A 26 5.39 -0.38 -12.86
N GLY A 27 4.72 -0.56 -11.72
CA GLY A 27 5.09 0.03 -10.44
C GLY A 27 4.24 -0.55 -9.32
N GLY A 28 4.45 -0.08 -8.10
CA GLY A 28 3.73 -0.56 -6.92
C GLY A 28 3.56 0.52 -5.86
N LEU A 29 2.60 0.27 -4.97
CA LEU A 29 2.37 1.05 -3.76
C LEU A 29 2.24 0.09 -2.57
N LEU A 30 3.00 0.35 -1.51
CA LEU A 30 2.84 -0.34 -0.23
C LEU A 30 2.00 0.55 0.69
N LEU A 31 0.83 0.06 1.09
CA LEU A 31 0.03 0.71 2.12
C LEU A 31 0.13 -0.07 3.43
N LEU A 32 0.39 0.62 4.53
CA LEU A 32 0.43 0.05 5.87
C LEU A 32 -0.80 0.49 6.67
N LEU A 33 -1.31 -0.43 7.49
CA LEU A 33 -2.33 -0.15 8.49
C LEU A 33 -1.63 -0.06 9.86
N PRO A 34 -1.47 1.14 10.43
CA PRO A 34 -0.90 1.25 11.76
C PRO A 34 -1.79 0.53 12.80
N PRO A 35 -1.21 -0.03 13.88
CA PRO A 35 -1.99 -0.66 14.93
C PRO A 35 -3.05 0.28 15.51
N GLY A 36 -4.32 -0.14 15.50
CA GLY A 36 -5.43 0.63 16.05
C GLY A 36 -6.00 1.73 15.14
N GLU A 37 -5.42 1.95 13.96
CA GLU A 37 -5.92 2.93 13.00
C GLU A 37 -6.95 2.29 12.04
N PRO A 38 -8.00 3.02 11.61
CA PRO A 38 -8.94 2.55 10.60
C PRO A 38 -8.52 2.96 9.18
N THR A 39 -7.28 3.39 8.97
CA THR A 39 -6.80 4.00 7.71
C THR A 39 -5.50 3.35 7.24
N LEU A 40 -5.49 2.96 5.96
CA LEU A 40 -4.29 2.55 5.24
C LEU A 40 -3.53 3.79 4.74
N PHE A 41 -2.22 3.82 4.93
CA PHE A 41 -1.35 4.91 4.51
C PHE A 41 -0.36 4.44 3.46
N ALA A 42 -0.33 5.14 2.32
CA ALA A 42 0.73 4.99 1.32
C ALA A 42 2.10 5.25 1.97
N THR A 43 2.95 4.22 2.02
CA THR A 43 4.21 4.26 2.75
C THR A 43 5.42 4.14 1.83
N LEU A 44 5.37 3.22 0.85
CA LEU A 44 6.41 3.09 -0.17
C LEU A 44 5.79 3.12 -1.57
N LEU A 45 6.58 3.59 -2.53
CA LEU A 45 6.21 3.75 -3.93
C LEU A 45 7.38 3.29 -4.81
N SER A 46 7.08 2.59 -5.90
CA SER A 46 8.09 2.21 -6.90
C SER A 46 7.53 2.33 -8.31
N GLY A 47 8.36 2.75 -9.26
CA GLY A 47 8.03 2.79 -10.69
C GLY A 47 7.31 4.04 -11.21
N PHE A 48 6.85 4.97 -10.37
CA PHE A 48 6.19 6.21 -10.84
C PHE A 48 6.34 7.41 -9.89
N PRO A 49 6.16 8.66 -10.38
CA PRO A 49 6.28 9.85 -9.54
C PRO A 49 5.24 9.93 -8.41
N ALA A 50 5.70 10.30 -7.20
CA ALA A 50 4.87 10.37 -5.99
C ALA A 50 3.63 11.27 -6.12
N LYS A 51 3.68 12.32 -6.95
CA LYS A 51 2.52 13.19 -7.22
C LYS A 51 1.29 12.44 -7.75
N PHE A 52 1.47 11.27 -8.36
CA PHE A 52 0.36 10.44 -8.85
C PHE A 52 -0.20 9.49 -7.79
N ALA A 53 0.47 9.33 -6.65
CA ALA A 53 0.00 8.48 -5.56
C ALA A 53 -1.01 9.17 -4.64
N GLY A 54 -1.24 10.48 -4.82
CA GLY A 54 -2.15 11.31 -4.01
C GLY A 54 -3.52 10.69 -3.73
N PRO A 55 -4.24 10.14 -4.73
CA PRO A 55 -5.53 9.49 -4.51
C PRO A 55 -5.46 8.34 -3.49
N TRP A 56 -4.34 7.62 -3.44
CA TRP A 56 -4.13 6.48 -2.55
C TRP A 56 -3.32 6.82 -1.31
N ALA A 57 -3.06 8.11 -1.05
CA ALA A 57 -2.27 8.54 0.10
C ALA A 57 -2.86 8.02 1.41
N ARG A 58 -4.19 8.04 1.51
CA ARG A 58 -4.98 7.57 2.66
C ARG A 58 -6.24 6.87 2.19
N ILE A 59 -6.50 5.66 2.67
CA ILE A 59 -7.70 4.90 2.33
C ILE A 59 -8.34 4.37 3.61
N TRP A 60 -9.60 4.71 3.84
CA TRP A 60 -10.34 4.17 4.98
C TRP A 60 -10.57 2.66 4.79
N LEU A 61 -10.27 1.87 5.83
CA LEU A 61 -10.27 0.40 5.75
C LEU A 61 -11.66 -0.17 5.43
N GLU A 62 -12.73 0.49 5.88
CA GLU A 62 -14.10 0.07 5.64
C GLU A 62 -14.69 0.59 4.31
N SER A 63 -13.92 1.34 3.53
CA SER A 63 -14.35 1.79 2.21
C SER A 63 -14.53 0.63 1.22
N ASN A 64 -15.28 0.89 0.15
CA ASN A 64 -15.50 -0.08 -0.94
C ASN A 64 -14.35 -0.13 -1.96
N PHE A 65 -13.25 0.59 -1.73
CA PHE A 65 -12.07 0.50 -2.57
C PHE A 65 -11.52 -0.93 -2.56
N ALA A 66 -11.15 -1.46 -3.72
CA ALA A 66 -10.48 -2.75 -3.93
C ALA A 66 -9.25 -2.90 -3.01
N ILE A 67 -8.51 -1.83 -2.76
CA ILE A 67 -7.38 -1.83 -1.82
C ILE A 67 -7.83 -2.09 -0.37
N ALA A 68 -8.93 -1.45 0.06
CA ALA A 68 -9.47 -1.64 1.40
C ALA A 68 -10.10 -3.02 1.57
N ARG A 69 -10.82 -3.49 0.53
CA ARG A 69 -11.37 -4.84 0.46
C ARG A 69 -10.28 -5.91 0.44
N SER A 70 -9.20 -5.72 -0.30
CA SER A 70 -8.10 -6.70 -0.35
C SER A 70 -7.41 -6.84 1.00
N ALA A 71 -7.25 -5.73 1.73
CA ALA A 71 -6.72 -5.74 3.09
C ALA A 71 -7.64 -6.47 4.08
N ARG A 72 -8.95 -6.19 4.04
CA ARG A 72 -9.94 -6.86 4.91
C ARG A 72 -10.10 -8.34 4.59
N GLU A 73 -10.18 -8.69 3.30
CA GLU A 73 -10.46 -10.06 2.83
C GLU A 73 -9.19 -10.92 2.65
N ARG A 74 -8.00 -10.32 2.80
CA ARG A 74 -6.68 -10.96 2.62
C ARG A 74 -6.56 -11.75 1.32
N ARG A 75 -7.04 -11.17 0.21
CA ARG A 75 -6.95 -11.76 -1.13
C ARG A 75 -6.71 -10.70 -2.18
N GLN A 76 -6.18 -11.11 -3.34
CA GLN A 76 -6.02 -10.21 -4.47
C GLN A 76 -7.39 -9.84 -5.05
N ILE A 77 -7.66 -8.53 -5.13
CA ILE A 77 -8.88 -7.97 -5.70
C ILE A 77 -8.46 -6.95 -6.76
N TRP A 78 -8.99 -7.11 -7.97
CA TRP A 78 -8.79 -6.18 -9.05
C TRP A 78 -9.67 -4.95 -8.88
N MET A 79 -9.08 -3.77 -9.13
CA MET A 79 -9.81 -2.52 -9.17
C MET A 79 -10.82 -2.53 -10.33
N GLY A 80 -12.06 -2.11 -10.05
CA GLY A 80 -13.08 -1.97 -11.09
C GLY A 80 -12.80 -0.75 -11.98
N PRO A 81 -13.28 -0.72 -13.23
CA PRO A 81 -13.01 0.37 -14.18
C PRO A 81 -13.54 1.75 -13.74
N ASN A 82 -14.53 1.77 -12.84
CA ASN A 82 -15.14 3.00 -12.30
C ASN A 82 -14.64 3.34 -10.89
N GLU A 83 -13.76 2.51 -10.33
CA GLU A 83 -13.22 2.73 -9.00
C GLU A 83 -12.09 3.76 -9.10
N ARG A 84 -12.33 4.94 -8.55
CA ARG A 84 -11.39 6.06 -8.56
C ARG A 84 -11.28 6.61 -7.16
N ALA A 85 -10.07 6.72 -6.66
CA ALA A 85 -9.84 7.46 -5.43
C ALA A 85 -10.14 8.93 -5.73
N LEU A 86 -11.12 9.48 -5.01
CA LEU A 86 -11.52 10.88 -5.15
C LEU A 86 -10.36 11.72 -4.61
N LEU A 87 -9.73 12.48 -5.51
CA LEU A 87 -8.75 13.51 -5.17
C LEU A 87 -9.41 14.63 -4.35
#